data_AF-A0A6H2EN53-F1
#
_entry.id   AF-A0A6H2EN53-F1
#
_cell.length_a   1.000
_cell.length_b   1.000
_cell.length_c   1.000
_cell.angle_alpha   90.00
_cell.angle_beta   90.00
_cell.angle_gamma   90.00
#
_symmetry.space_group_name_H-M   'P 1'
#
loop_
_entity.id
_entity.type
_entity.pdbx_description
1 polymer ?
#
loop_
_entity_poly.entity_id
_entity_poly.type
_entity_poly.pdbx_seq_one_letter_code
_entity_poly.pdbx_strand_id
1 'polypeptide(L)'
;MNIISEGGDENNKVPYAVGTPNATEDVYHHIKPGRKRANFFRYFRFNLPRLTKALLIAVIATTGGAAAYVAVSGHEPFPHGMIPLWIVTGLAMVFVLVALTTRLPIWDYGSLISFAACVTYIGGIVSGSAPFVWNGASIPLAASWNLMIFASLGYFVLNWAVNFGILVVWPKTQGFTD
;
A
#
# COMPACT_ATOMS: atom_id res chain seq x y z
N MET A 1 16.78 -0.79 61.74
CA MET A 1 15.50 -0.13 61.43
C MET A 1 15.52 1.21 62.13
N ASN A 2 15.91 2.27 61.41
CA ASN A 2 15.92 3.64 61.94
C ASN A 2 14.97 4.45 61.06
N ILE A 3 13.87 4.88 61.67
CA ILE A 3 12.86 5.73 61.05
C ILE A 3 13.33 7.16 61.29
N ILE A 4 13.75 7.85 60.22
CA ILE A 4 13.91 9.31 60.26
C ILE A 4 12.52 9.88 59.95
N SER A 5 11.89 10.40 60.98
CA SER A 5 10.70 11.23 60.91
C SER A 5 11.15 12.68 60.80
N GLU A 6 11.00 13.30 59.64
CA GLU A 6 10.90 14.75 59.52
C GLU A 6 9.56 15.08 58.85
N GLY A 7 8.74 15.80 59.60
CA GLY A 7 7.39 16.18 59.24
C GLY A 7 7.35 17.31 58.20
N GLY A 8 6.26 17.32 57.44
CA GLY A 8 5.95 18.37 56.48
C GLY A 8 4.79 17.99 55.57
N ASP A 9 3.58 18.19 56.09
CA ASP A 9 2.28 18.25 55.41
C ASP A 9 1.60 16.95 54.94
N GLU A 10 0.38 16.74 55.45
CA GLU A 10 -0.36 15.48 55.46
C GLU A 10 -1.37 15.29 54.32
N ASN A 11 -1.43 16.18 53.33
CA ASN A 11 -2.58 16.21 52.40
C ASN A 11 -2.32 15.98 50.89
N ASN A 12 -1.19 15.40 50.48
CA ASN A 12 -1.12 14.84 49.11
C ASN A 12 -0.09 13.72 48.94
N LYS A 13 -0.36 12.57 49.58
CA LYS A 13 0.44 11.35 49.41
C LYS A 13 -0.04 10.56 48.19
N VAL A 14 0.39 10.93 46.99
CA VAL A 14 0.67 9.89 45.99
C VAL A 14 2.03 9.31 46.37
N PRO A 15 2.12 8.02 46.74
CA PRO A 15 3.42 7.40 46.97
C PRO A 15 4.18 7.44 45.64
N TYR A 16 5.25 8.22 45.58
CA TYR A 16 6.27 8.02 44.56
C TYR A 16 6.85 6.64 44.81
N ALA A 17 6.29 5.63 44.14
CA ALA A 17 6.96 4.38 43.95
C ALA A 17 8.28 4.74 43.26
N VAL A 18 9.39 4.60 44.00
CA VAL A 18 10.73 4.76 43.45
C VAL A 18 10.94 3.55 42.53
N GLY A 19 10.39 3.64 41.33
CA GLY A 19 10.68 2.72 40.26
C GLY A 19 12.16 2.81 39.94
N THR A 20 12.77 1.69 39.56
CA THR A 20 14.12 1.64 38.98
C THR A 20 14.27 2.73 37.90
N PRO A 21 15.46 3.26 37.59
CA PRO A 21 15.65 4.29 36.55
C PRO A 21 14.95 4.00 35.21
N ASN A 22 14.76 2.70 34.92
CA ASN A 22 14.02 2.15 33.78
C ASN A 22 12.48 2.37 33.82
N ALA A 23 11.92 2.86 34.91
CA ALA A 23 10.48 3.05 35.14
C ALA A 23 10.05 4.53 35.08
N THR A 24 11.01 5.46 35.04
CA THR A 24 10.81 6.89 34.84
C THR A 24 11.15 7.36 33.42
N GLU A 25 11.73 6.49 32.59
CA GLU A 25 12.00 6.83 31.19
C GLU A 25 10.69 6.87 30.40
N ASP A 26 10.46 7.99 29.72
CA ASP A 26 9.24 8.18 28.94
C ASP A 26 9.19 7.13 27.83
N VAL A 27 8.22 6.22 27.94
CA VAL A 27 7.98 5.12 27.00
C VAL A 27 7.79 5.66 25.58
N TYR A 28 7.34 6.91 25.41
CA TYR A 28 7.20 7.56 24.11
C TYR A 28 8.53 7.77 23.38
N HIS A 29 9.70 7.77 24.05
CA HIS A 29 11.00 7.81 23.37
C HIS A 29 11.32 6.54 22.58
N HIS A 30 10.71 5.41 22.95
CA HIS A 30 10.95 4.10 22.32
C HIS A 30 9.89 3.74 21.28
N ILE A 31 8.78 4.48 21.24
CA ILE A 31 7.67 4.26 20.31
C ILE A 31 7.76 5.28 19.18
N LYS A 32 7.99 4.81 17.95
CA LYS A 32 7.94 5.70 16.78
C LYS A 32 6.56 6.38 16.71
N PRO A 33 6.50 7.72 16.62
CA PRO A 33 5.23 8.42 16.52
C PRO A 33 4.46 7.94 15.28
N GLY A 34 3.19 7.60 15.47
CA GLY A 34 2.32 7.17 14.38
C GLY A 34 2.04 8.31 13.41
N ARG A 35 1.56 8.00 12.21
CA ARG A 35 1.03 9.04 11.31
C ARG A 35 -0.24 9.63 11.90
N LYS A 36 -0.54 10.90 11.59
CA LYS A 36 -1.80 11.55 11.98
C LYS A 36 -2.90 11.11 11.01
N ARG A 37 -4.03 10.62 11.53
CA ARG A 37 -5.19 10.20 10.74
C ARG A 37 -6.02 11.40 10.28
N ALA A 38 -6.77 11.22 9.19
CA ALA A 38 -7.83 12.16 8.82
C ALA A 38 -9.00 12.05 9.80
N ASN A 39 -9.54 13.19 10.25
CA ASN A 39 -10.55 13.26 11.33
C ASN A 39 -11.81 12.41 11.07
N PHE A 40 -12.23 12.24 9.81
CA PHE A 40 -13.45 11.50 9.47
C PHE A 40 -13.28 9.96 9.52
N PHE A 41 -12.09 9.45 9.21
CA PHE A 41 -11.86 8.00 9.07
C PHE A 41 -11.30 7.33 10.33
N ARG A 42 -11.30 8.04 11.47
CA ARG A 42 -10.77 7.55 12.75
C ARG A 42 -11.40 6.22 13.20
N TYR A 43 -12.66 5.98 12.85
CA TYR A 43 -13.44 4.83 13.31
C TYR A 43 -13.41 3.60 12.38
N PHE A 44 -12.99 3.75 11.11
CA PHE A 44 -12.94 2.64 10.16
C PHE A 44 -11.53 2.07 10.10
N ARG A 45 -11.32 0.90 10.72
CA ARG A 45 -10.04 0.18 10.67
C ARG A 45 -10.25 -1.31 10.40
N PHE A 46 -9.75 -1.76 9.26
CA PHE A 46 -9.69 -3.20 8.95
C PHE A 46 -8.31 -3.75 9.30
N ASN A 47 -8.25 -4.58 10.35
CA ASN A 47 -7.01 -5.12 10.89
C ASN A 47 -6.72 -6.54 10.37
N LEU A 48 -6.61 -6.69 9.05
CA LEU A 48 -6.27 -7.95 8.39
C LEU A 48 -4.96 -7.80 7.61
N PRO A 49 -3.81 -7.58 8.28
CA PRO A 49 -2.57 -7.13 7.64
C PRO A 49 -2.02 -8.07 6.57
N ARG A 50 -2.19 -9.38 6.75
CA ARG A 50 -1.77 -10.39 5.76
C ARG A 50 -2.73 -10.44 4.57
N LEU A 51 -4.02 -10.25 4.81
CA LEU A 51 -5.03 -10.20 3.75
C LEU A 51 -4.83 -8.94 2.90
N THR A 52 -4.65 -7.77 3.51
CA THR A 52 -4.35 -6.53 2.79
C THR A 52 -3.09 -6.67 1.95
N LYS A 53 -2.04 -7.28 2.49
CA LYS A 53 -0.82 -7.61 1.74
C LYS A 53 -1.13 -8.50 0.54
N ALA A 54 -1.85 -9.60 0.73
CA ALA A 54 -2.22 -10.50 -0.35
C ALA A 54 -3.05 -9.80 -1.43
N LEU A 55 -3.99 -8.94 -1.02
CA LEU A 55 -4.83 -8.16 -1.92
C LEU A 55 -4.01 -7.19 -2.77
N LEU A 56 -3.11 -6.40 -2.16
CA LEU A 56 -2.24 -5.47 -2.90
C LEU A 56 -1.35 -6.21 -3.92
N ILE A 57 -0.80 -7.36 -3.53
CA ILE A 57 -0.02 -8.21 -4.43
C ILE A 57 -0.89 -8.74 -5.57
N ALA A 58 -2.09 -9.25 -5.28
CA ALA A 58 -3.00 -9.78 -6.27
C ALA A 58 -3.42 -8.72 -7.30
N VAL A 59 -3.65 -7.48 -6.86
CA VAL A 59 -3.99 -6.37 -7.76
C VAL A 59 -2.82 -6.04 -8.70
N ILE A 60 -1.59 -5.90 -8.19
CA ILE A 60 -0.42 -5.65 -9.06
C ILE A 60 -0.13 -6.83 -9.99
N ALA A 61 -0.28 -8.07 -9.50
CA ALA A 61 -0.16 -9.26 -10.34
C ALA A 61 -1.20 -9.27 -11.46
N THR A 62 -2.43 -8.81 -11.18
CA THR A 62 -3.50 -8.67 -12.17
C THR A 62 -3.16 -7.59 -13.20
N THR A 63 -2.68 -6.43 -12.77
CA THR A 63 -2.22 -5.35 -13.66
C THR A 63 -1.10 -5.84 -14.59
N GLY A 64 -0.07 -6.48 -14.03
CA GLY A 64 1.05 -7.02 -14.80
C GLY A 64 0.64 -8.16 -15.73
N GLY A 65 -0.22 -9.06 -15.28
CA GLY A 65 -0.74 -10.17 -16.09
C GLY A 65 -1.60 -9.70 -17.26
N ALA A 66 -2.45 -8.69 -17.03
CA ALA A 66 -3.22 -8.05 -18.09
C ALA A 66 -2.31 -7.35 -19.12
N ALA A 67 -1.30 -6.62 -18.66
CA ALA A 67 -0.31 -6.00 -19.54
C ALA A 67 0.47 -7.04 -20.37
N ALA A 68 0.90 -8.14 -19.75
CA ALA A 68 1.59 -9.24 -20.41
C ALA A 68 0.71 -9.91 -21.48
N TYR A 69 -0.56 -10.16 -21.16
CA TYR A 69 -1.51 -10.74 -22.11
C TYR A 69 -1.68 -9.87 -23.36
N VAL A 70 -1.79 -8.54 -23.16
CA VAL A 70 -1.86 -7.59 -24.27
C VAL A 70 -0.56 -7.59 -25.07
N ALA A 71 0.60 -7.58 -24.41
CA ALA A 71 1.90 -7.59 -25.08
C ALA A 71 2.12 -8.84 -25.95
N VAL A 72 1.75 -10.02 -25.43
CA VAL A 72 1.90 -11.30 -26.14
C VAL A 72 0.88 -11.45 -27.27
N SER A 73 -0.25 -10.75 -27.21
CA SER A 73 -1.27 -10.80 -28.27
C SER A 73 -0.81 -10.23 -29.62
N GLY A 74 0.28 -9.45 -29.63
CA GLY A 74 0.77 -8.78 -30.84
C GLY A 74 -0.07 -7.58 -31.28
N HIS A 75 -1.16 -7.26 -30.55
CA HIS A 75 -1.97 -6.08 -30.83
C HIS A 75 -1.32 -4.85 -30.20
N GLU A 76 -0.69 -4.03 -31.03
CA GLU A 76 0.03 -2.86 -30.58
C GLU A 76 -0.92 -1.71 -30.27
N PRO A 77 -0.99 -1.22 -29.01
CA PRO A 77 -1.98 -0.22 -28.62
C PRO A 77 -1.67 1.18 -29.17
N PHE A 78 -0.42 1.46 -29.52
CA PHE A 78 0.09 2.70 -30.13
C PHE A 78 1.51 2.43 -30.65
N PRO A 79 2.09 3.25 -31.55
CA PRO A 79 3.45 3.02 -32.07
C PRO A 79 4.48 2.83 -30.94
N HIS A 80 5.20 1.70 -30.98
CA HIS A 80 6.12 1.25 -29.95
C HIS A 80 5.49 0.93 -28.58
N GLY A 81 4.17 0.69 -28.53
CA GLY A 81 3.38 0.43 -27.33
C GLY A 81 3.70 -0.90 -26.65
N MET A 82 4.40 -1.80 -27.34
CA MET A 82 4.93 -3.03 -26.73
C MET A 82 5.98 -2.76 -25.65
N ILE A 83 6.82 -1.74 -25.83
CA ILE A 83 7.87 -1.37 -24.87
C ILE A 83 7.29 -1.04 -23.49
N PRO A 84 6.34 -0.09 -23.34
CA PRO A 84 5.76 0.23 -22.05
C PRO A 84 4.98 -0.94 -21.43
N LEU A 85 4.32 -1.79 -22.22
CA LEU A 85 3.65 -2.98 -21.71
C LEU A 85 4.62 -3.97 -21.06
N TRP A 86 5.78 -4.21 -21.68
CA TRP A 86 6.82 -5.05 -21.10
C TRP A 86 7.49 -4.42 -19.87
N ILE A 87 7.65 -3.09 -19.86
CA ILE A 87 8.13 -2.37 -18.68
C ILE A 87 7.16 -2.55 -17.50
N VAL A 88 5.86 -2.33 -17.71
CA VAL A 88 4.82 -2.53 -16.68
C VAL A 88 4.84 -3.98 -16.18
N THR A 89 4.89 -4.94 -17.09
CA THR A 89 4.95 -6.38 -16.78
C THR A 89 6.19 -6.72 -15.94
N GLY A 90 7.37 -6.25 -16.35
CA GLY A 90 8.62 -6.51 -15.66
C GLY A 90 8.64 -5.89 -14.26
N LEU A 91 8.20 -4.64 -14.11
CA LEU A 91 8.09 -3.99 -12.81
C LEU A 91 7.09 -4.69 -11.90
N ALA A 92 5.93 -5.11 -12.42
CA ALA A 92 4.94 -5.86 -11.67
C ALA A 92 5.50 -7.21 -11.18
N MET A 93 6.23 -7.92 -12.04
CA MET A 93 6.89 -9.18 -11.68
C MET A 93 7.89 -8.98 -10.53
N VAL A 94 8.78 -7.98 -10.66
CA VAL A 94 9.76 -7.65 -9.61
C VAL A 94 9.05 -7.29 -8.31
N PHE A 95 8.03 -6.44 -8.37
CA PHE A 95 7.25 -6.06 -7.20
C PHE A 95 6.62 -7.27 -6.51
N VAL A 96 5.96 -8.16 -7.27
CA VAL A 96 5.30 -9.35 -6.71
C VAL A 96 6.34 -10.27 -6.05
N LEU A 97 7.47 -10.50 -6.69
CA LEU A 97 8.56 -11.32 -6.12
C LEU A 97 9.09 -10.72 -4.82
N VAL A 98 9.39 -9.42 -4.80
CA VAL A 98 9.88 -8.72 -3.60
C VAL A 98 8.80 -8.71 -2.52
N ALA A 99 7.54 -8.47 -2.86
CA ALA A 99 6.43 -8.44 -1.91
C ALA A 99 6.19 -9.81 -1.27
N LEU A 100 6.30 -10.91 -2.02
CA LEU A 100 6.13 -12.27 -1.51
C LEU A 100 7.28 -12.71 -0.61
N THR A 101 8.52 -12.38 -0.99
CA THR A 101 9.73 -12.87 -0.31
C THR A 101 10.21 -11.99 0.83
N THR A 102 9.94 -10.68 0.79
CA THR A 102 10.48 -9.73 1.76
C THR A 102 9.45 -9.21 2.76
N ARG A 103 9.98 -8.60 3.84
CA ARG A 103 9.21 -7.84 4.83
C ARG A 103 9.31 -6.33 4.62
N LEU A 104 9.58 -5.87 3.41
CA LEU A 104 9.76 -4.45 3.13
C LEU A 104 8.41 -3.76 2.87
N PRO A 105 8.17 -2.55 3.41
CA PRO A 105 6.94 -1.80 3.15
C PRO A 105 7.02 -1.08 1.80
N ILE A 106 6.92 -1.84 0.71
CA ILE A 106 7.11 -1.34 -0.67
C ILE A 106 5.83 -0.83 -1.35
N TRP A 107 4.74 -0.64 -0.61
CA TRP A 107 3.39 -0.42 -1.16
C TRP A 107 3.27 0.80 -2.07
N ASP A 108 4.07 1.85 -1.81
CA ASP A 108 4.09 3.05 -2.65
C ASP A 108 4.67 2.76 -4.05
N TYR A 109 5.60 1.81 -4.20
CA TYR A 109 6.12 1.41 -5.51
C TYR A 109 5.05 0.73 -6.38
N GLY A 110 4.06 0.06 -5.80
CA GLY A 110 2.93 -0.46 -6.57
C GLY A 110 2.06 0.66 -7.18
N SER A 111 2.06 1.86 -6.57
CA SER A 111 1.37 3.02 -7.14
C SER A 111 2.11 3.55 -8.37
N LEU A 112 3.45 3.49 -8.37
CA LEU A 112 4.25 3.82 -9.56
C LEU A 112 3.96 2.88 -10.73
N ILE A 113 3.84 1.58 -10.45
CA ILE A 113 3.51 0.56 -11.48
C ILE A 113 2.10 0.80 -12.03
N SER A 114 1.14 1.01 -11.13
CA SER A 114 -0.25 1.36 -11.50
C SER A 114 -0.32 2.65 -12.32
N PHE A 115 0.51 3.64 -11.99
CA PHE A 115 0.61 4.88 -12.77
C PHE A 115 1.13 4.61 -14.19
N ALA A 116 2.21 3.85 -14.34
CA ALA A 116 2.75 3.49 -15.65
C ALA A 116 1.72 2.72 -16.50
N ALA A 117 0.94 1.82 -15.88
CA ALA A 117 -0.15 1.12 -16.54
C ALA A 117 -1.28 2.07 -16.97
N CYS A 118 -1.69 3.03 -16.14
CA CYS A 118 -2.66 4.06 -16.51
C CYS A 118 -2.18 4.92 -17.68
N VAL A 119 -0.92 5.36 -17.67
CA VAL A 119 -0.34 6.14 -18.78
C VAL A 119 -0.34 5.33 -20.06
N THR A 120 0.03 4.04 -19.99
CA THR A 120 0.01 3.13 -21.14
C THR A 120 -1.42 2.96 -21.67
N TYR A 121 -2.40 2.81 -20.79
CA TYR A 121 -3.81 2.70 -21.14
C TYR A 121 -4.31 3.96 -21.88
N ILE A 122 -4.02 5.14 -21.33
CA ILE A 122 -4.40 6.43 -21.92
C ILE A 122 -3.70 6.62 -23.26
N GLY A 123 -2.43 6.24 -23.39
CA GLY A 123 -1.70 6.29 -24.66
C GLY A 123 -2.38 5.48 -25.78
N GLY A 124 -2.94 4.32 -25.44
CA GLY A 124 -3.73 3.53 -26.40
C GLY A 124 -5.04 4.21 -26.80
N ILE A 125 -5.70 4.93 -25.88
CA ILE A 125 -6.91 5.68 -26.21
C ILE A 125 -6.59 6.86 -27.12
N VAL A 126 -5.57 7.65 -26.77
CA VAL A 126 -5.20 8.88 -27.49
C VAL A 126 -4.73 8.58 -28.91
N SER A 127 -4.03 7.46 -29.11
CA SER A 127 -3.60 7.01 -30.44
C SER A 127 -4.74 6.43 -31.30
N GLY A 128 -5.87 6.08 -30.69
CA GLY A 128 -7.01 5.44 -31.37
C GLY A 128 -6.84 3.94 -31.63
N SER A 129 -5.67 3.36 -31.34
CA SER A 129 -5.34 1.94 -31.58
C SER A 129 -5.46 1.07 -30.33
N ALA A 130 -6.12 1.54 -29.27
CA ALA A 130 -6.41 0.71 -28.10
C ALA A 130 -7.11 -0.60 -28.50
N PRO A 131 -6.79 -1.73 -27.85
CA PRO A 131 -7.40 -3.03 -28.13
C PRO A 131 -8.85 -3.10 -27.65
N PHE A 132 -9.76 -2.43 -28.35
CA PHE A 132 -11.19 -2.53 -28.17
C PHE A 132 -11.80 -3.46 -29.22
N VAL A 133 -12.97 -4.04 -28.91
CA VAL A 133 -13.67 -4.95 -29.84
C VAL A 133 -13.95 -4.25 -31.18
N TRP A 134 -14.31 -2.96 -31.16
CA TRP A 134 -14.52 -2.17 -32.37
C TRP A 134 -13.22 -1.79 -33.10
N ASN A 135 -12.05 -1.96 -32.47
CA ASN A 135 -10.72 -1.81 -33.06
C ASN A 135 -10.14 -3.16 -33.53
N GLY A 136 -10.98 -4.20 -33.66
CA GLY A 136 -10.57 -5.52 -34.15
C GLY A 136 -9.91 -6.43 -33.10
N ALA A 137 -9.89 -6.02 -31.83
CA ALA A 137 -9.42 -6.88 -30.74
C ALA A 137 -10.44 -7.97 -30.40
N SER A 138 -9.96 -9.13 -29.97
CA SER A 138 -10.82 -10.18 -29.41
C SER A 138 -11.44 -9.73 -28.07
N ILE A 139 -12.59 -10.30 -27.71
CA ILE A 139 -13.24 -10.06 -26.41
C ILE A 139 -12.26 -10.22 -25.22
N PRO A 140 -11.47 -11.30 -25.09
CA PRO A 140 -10.55 -11.45 -23.96
C PRO A 140 -9.43 -10.40 -23.96
N LEU A 141 -8.99 -9.93 -25.14
CA LEU A 141 -7.97 -8.90 -25.25
C LEU A 141 -8.51 -7.53 -24.79
N ALA A 142 -9.71 -7.17 -25.24
CA ALA A 142 -10.37 -5.95 -24.78
C ALA A 142 -10.70 -6.00 -23.28
N ALA A 143 -11.13 -7.15 -22.77
CA ALA A 143 -11.35 -7.35 -21.35
C ALA A 143 -10.05 -7.17 -20.55
N SER A 144 -8.93 -7.71 -21.04
CA SER A 144 -7.62 -7.57 -20.38
C SER A 144 -7.14 -6.11 -20.36
N TRP A 145 -7.32 -5.38 -21.46
CA TRP A 145 -7.01 -3.95 -21.52
C TRP A 145 -7.79 -3.13 -20.49
N ASN A 146 -9.10 -3.37 -20.39
CA ASN A 146 -9.95 -2.72 -19.39
C ASN A 146 -9.60 -3.16 -17.96
N LEU A 147 -9.30 -4.44 -17.75
CA LEU A 147 -8.90 -4.97 -16.45
C LEU A 147 -7.62 -4.28 -15.95
N MET A 148 -6.66 -4.01 -16.85
CA MET A 148 -5.42 -3.30 -16.53
C MET A 148 -5.68 -1.92 -15.91
N ILE A 149 -6.59 -1.12 -16.48
CA ILE A 149 -6.92 0.20 -15.93
C ILE A 149 -7.69 0.09 -14.61
N PHE A 150 -8.68 -0.79 -14.52
CA PHE A 150 -9.47 -0.93 -13.29
C PHE A 150 -8.66 -1.48 -12.12
N ALA A 151 -7.76 -2.44 -12.38
CA ALA A 151 -6.84 -2.94 -11.37
C ALA A 151 -5.88 -1.83 -10.89
N SER A 152 -5.35 -1.02 -11.81
CA SER A 152 -4.47 0.10 -11.47
C SER A 152 -5.17 1.17 -10.63
N LEU A 153 -6.40 1.54 -10.98
CA LEU A 153 -7.22 2.45 -10.18
C LEU A 153 -7.56 1.85 -8.81
N GLY A 154 -7.92 0.57 -8.78
CA GLY A 154 -8.15 -0.17 -7.55
C GLY A 154 -6.93 -0.15 -6.62
N TYR A 155 -5.72 -0.29 -7.18
CA TYR A 155 -4.50 -0.20 -6.40
C TYR A 155 -4.32 1.18 -5.77
N PHE A 156 -4.57 2.27 -6.49
CA PHE A 156 -4.49 3.61 -5.92
C PHE A 156 -5.44 3.79 -4.74
N VAL A 157 -6.68 3.31 -4.87
CA VAL A 157 -7.67 3.35 -3.78
C VAL A 157 -7.19 2.55 -2.58
N LEU A 158 -6.64 1.35 -2.80
CA LEU A 158 -6.12 0.52 -1.72
C LEU A 158 -4.88 1.13 -1.05
N ASN A 159 -3.91 1.64 -1.82
CA ASN A 159 -2.72 2.27 -1.26
C ASN A 159 -3.06 3.59 -0.55
N TRP A 160 -4.03 4.35 -1.06
CA TRP A 160 -4.61 5.48 -0.35
C TRP A 160 -5.19 5.05 1.00
N ALA A 161 -6.02 4.00 1.03
CA ALA A 161 -6.62 3.49 2.25
C ALA A 161 -5.57 2.98 3.27
N VAL A 162 -4.47 2.40 2.80
CA VAL A 162 -3.30 2.04 3.62
C VAL A 162 -2.63 3.30 4.20
N ASN A 163 -2.36 4.31 3.37
CA ASN A 163 -1.68 5.52 3.77
C ASN A 163 -2.49 6.37 4.76
N PHE A 164 -3.82 6.36 4.68
CA PHE A 164 -4.74 7.01 5.62
C PHE A 164 -5.04 6.17 6.87
N GLY A 165 -4.55 4.94 6.95
CA GLY A 165 -4.69 4.10 8.14
C GLY A 165 -6.02 3.38 8.28
N ILE A 166 -6.82 3.34 7.20
CA ILE A 166 -8.07 2.57 7.10
C ILE A 166 -7.74 1.08 7.00
N LEU A 167 -6.75 0.73 6.16
CA LEU A 167 -6.25 -0.63 6.00
C LEU A 167 -4.90 -0.79 6.70
N VAL A 168 -4.79 -1.82 7.55
CA VAL A 168 -3.48 -2.23 8.08
C VAL A 168 -2.86 -3.19 7.08
N VAL A 169 -1.56 -3.03 6.80
CA VAL A 169 -0.82 -3.88 5.86
C VAL A 169 0.45 -4.39 6.51
N TRP A 170 0.68 -5.70 6.43
CA TRP A 170 1.92 -6.29 6.91
C TRP A 170 3.12 -5.75 6.10
N PRO A 171 4.29 -5.43 6.69
CA PRO A 171 4.72 -5.69 8.07
C PRO A 171 4.30 -4.63 9.09
N LYS A 172 3.75 -3.49 8.68
CA LYS A 172 3.44 -2.36 9.56
C LYS A 172 2.10 -2.61 10.27
N THR A 173 2.13 -3.12 11.49
CA THR A 173 0.93 -3.41 12.30
C THR A 173 0.56 -2.32 13.31
N GLN A 174 1.48 -1.40 13.59
CA GLN A 174 1.31 -0.27 14.52
C GLN A 174 1.76 1.00 13.81
N GLY A 175 0.88 2.01 13.71
CA GLY A 175 1.24 3.20 12.93
C GLY A 175 0.36 4.42 13.08
N PHE A 176 -0.54 4.47 14.06
CA PHE A 176 -1.34 5.66 14.32
C PHE A 176 -1.46 5.82 15.83
N THR A 177 -0.90 6.92 16.34
CA THR A 177 -1.13 7.43 17.69
C THR A 177 -2.37 8.30 17.58
N ASP A 178 -3.46 7.82 18.15
CA ASP A 178 -4.73 8.54 18.26
C ASP A 178 -4.68 9.57 19.39
#